data_AF-A0A838FCL0-F1
#
_entry.id   AF-A0A838FCL0-F1
#
_cell.length_a   1.000
_cell.length_b   1.000
_cell.length_c   1.000
_cell.angle_alpha   90.00
_cell.angle_beta   90.00
_cell.angle_gamma   90.00
#
_symmetry.space_group_name_H-M   'P 1'
#
loop_
_entity.id
_entity.type
_entity.pdbx_description
1 polymer ?
#
loop_
_entity_poly.entity_id
_entity_poly.type
_entity_poly.pdbx_seq_one_letter_code
_entity_poly.pdbx_strand_id
1 'polypeptide(L)'
;MYFAKKIMGFFNKIFGGKQQEGQGMAAQILSQLTTDLNLSGDQLEKIKSAFQQFREKRKAAKESGANMKEQMPAARQQLKEQILSFLNDEQKEKFRANISKYKDFFQK
;
A
#
# COMPACT_ATOMS: atom_id res chain seq x y z
N MET A 1 7.23 -12.99 -20.19
CA MET A 1 6.81 -11.56 -20.21
C MET A 1 5.29 -11.32 -20.17
N TYR A 2 4.41 -12.33 -20.04
CA TYR A 2 2.95 -12.12 -20.15
C TYR A 2 2.22 -11.71 -18.86
N PHE A 3 2.78 -11.98 -17.68
CA PHE A 3 2.14 -11.66 -16.38
C PHE A 3 2.15 -10.16 -16.05
N ALA A 4 3.28 -9.48 -16.31
CA ALA A 4 3.44 -8.06 -16.01
C ALA A 4 2.44 -7.16 -16.78
N LYS A 5 2.10 -7.54 -18.02
CA LYS A 5 1.17 -6.76 -18.87
C LYS A 5 -0.28 -6.86 -18.38
N LYS A 6 -0.67 -8.01 -17.83
CA LYS A 6 -2.01 -8.24 -17.25
C LYS A 6 -2.18 -7.50 -15.93
N ILE A 7 -1.15 -7.51 -15.07
CA ILE A 7 -1.15 -6.74 -13.82
C ILE A 7 -1.13 -5.24 -14.11
N MET A 8 -0.33 -4.74 -15.06
CA MET A 8 -0.36 -3.33 -15.47
C MET A 8 -1.73 -2.89 -15.98
N GLY A 9 -2.41 -3.70 -16.80
CA GLY A 9 -3.77 -3.41 -17.27
C GLY A 9 -4.79 -3.36 -16.13
N PHE A 10 -4.68 -4.27 -15.18
CA PHE A 10 -5.52 -4.30 -13.98
C PHE A 10 -5.22 -3.13 -13.03
N PHE A 11 -3.94 -2.80 -12.84
CA PHE A 11 -3.49 -1.65 -12.06
C PHE A 11 -3.99 -0.35 -12.68
N ASN A 12 -3.91 -0.19 -14.00
CA ASN A 12 -4.45 0.98 -14.70
C ASN A 12 -5.98 1.06 -14.61
N LYS A 13 -6.69 -0.07 -14.62
CA LYS A 13 -8.15 -0.09 -14.41
C LYS A 13 -8.53 0.29 -12.98
N ILE A 14 -7.76 -0.15 -12.01
CA ILE A 14 -8.03 0.06 -10.59
C ILE A 14 -7.55 1.43 -10.11
N PHE A 15 -6.44 1.95 -10.65
CA PHE A 15 -5.84 3.22 -10.24
C PHE A 15 -6.03 4.36 -11.23
N GLY A 16 -6.47 4.08 -12.46
CA GLY A 16 -6.65 5.06 -13.54
C GLY A 16 -7.83 6.02 -13.37
N GLY A 17 -8.43 6.09 -12.18
CA GLY A 17 -9.46 7.06 -11.84
C GLY A 17 -8.91 8.17 -10.95
N LYS A 18 -8.53 9.30 -11.56
CA LYS A 18 -8.21 10.60 -10.94
C LYS A 18 -7.07 10.56 -9.89
N GLN A 19 -5.87 10.92 -10.35
CA GLN A 19 -4.80 11.43 -9.48
C GLN A 19 -5.36 12.60 -8.63
N GLN A 20 -5.53 12.38 -7.34
CA GLN A 20 -5.70 13.44 -6.35
C GLN A 20 -4.35 13.68 -5.66
N GLU A 21 -3.92 14.94 -5.59
CA GLU A 21 -2.63 15.49 -5.11
C GLU A 21 -2.07 14.99 -3.75
N GLY A 22 -2.71 14.04 -3.07
CA GLY A 22 -2.17 13.34 -1.88
C GLY A 22 -1.71 11.90 -2.13
N GLN A 23 -1.81 11.39 -3.37
CA GLN A 23 -1.58 9.97 -3.70
C GLN A 23 -0.12 9.56 -3.94
N GLY A 24 0.81 10.52 -4.10
CA GLY A 24 2.15 10.22 -4.64
C GLY A 24 2.87 9.06 -3.94
N MET A 25 3.04 9.14 -2.62
CA MET A 25 3.83 8.14 -1.89
C MET A 25 3.10 6.81 -1.67
N ALA A 26 1.79 6.84 -1.41
CA ALA A 26 1.01 5.60 -1.20
C ALA A 26 0.84 4.81 -2.51
N ALA A 27 0.57 5.50 -3.61
CA ALA A 27 0.46 4.86 -4.93
C ALA A 27 1.83 4.32 -5.40
N GLN A 28 2.92 5.02 -5.10
CA GLN A 28 4.27 4.56 -5.39
C GLN A 28 4.63 3.29 -4.62
N ILE A 29 4.39 3.25 -3.30
CA ILE A 29 4.64 2.05 -2.49
C ILE A 29 3.79 0.89 -2.97
N LEU A 30 2.52 1.13 -3.30
CA LEU A 30 1.65 0.07 -3.79
C LEU A 30 2.12 -0.48 -5.15
N SER A 31 2.56 0.39 -6.06
CA SER A 31 3.15 -0.01 -7.33
C SER A 31 4.39 -0.89 -7.09
N GLN A 32 5.28 -0.46 -6.18
CA GLN A 32 6.47 -1.23 -5.81
C GLN A 32 6.12 -2.60 -5.20
N LEU A 33 5.18 -2.65 -4.25
CA LEU A 33 4.71 -3.92 -3.66
C LEU A 33 4.13 -4.85 -4.71
N THR A 34 3.39 -4.30 -5.67
CA THR A 34 2.80 -5.07 -6.77
C THR A 34 3.86 -5.71 -7.63
N THR A 35 4.90 -4.96 -8.00
CA THR A 35 6.01 -5.46 -8.80
C THR A 35 6.90 -6.42 -8.03
N ASP A 36 7.30 -6.07 -6.81
CA ASP A 36 8.26 -6.84 -6.01
C ASP A 36 7.67 -8.16 -5.48
N LEU A 37 6.38 -8.16 -5.12
CA LEU A 37 5.69 -9.33 -4.56
C LEU A 37 4.88 -10.10 -5.61
N ASN A 38 4.85 -9.60 -6.85
CA ASN A 38 4.07 -10.16 -7.96
C ASN A 38 2.61 -10.46 -7.52
N LEU A 39 1.95 -9.44 -6.96
CA LEU A 39 0.63 -9.57 -6.36
C LEU A 39 -0.40 -10.05 -7.39
N SER A 40 -1.29 -10.95 -6.97
CA SER A 40 -2.46 -11.31 -7.77
C SER A 40 -3.47 -10.14 -7.83
N GLY A 41 -4.43 -10.23 -8.75
CA GLY A 41 -5.49 -9.22 -8.86
C GLY A 41 -6.27 -9.06 -7.53
N ASP A 42 -6.65 -10.16 -6.91
CA ASP A 42 -7.39 -10.14 -5.64
C ASP A 42 -6.55 -9.58 -4.48
N GLN A 43 -5.25 -9.90 -4.44
CA GLN A 43 -4.34 -9.34 -3.45
C GLN A 43 -4.16 -7.83 -3.63
N LEU A 44 -4.05 -7.38 -4.88
CA LEU A 44 -3.95 -5.97 -5.22
C LEU A 44 -5.19 -5.20 -4.75
N GLU A 45 -6.40 -5.72 -4.98
CA GLU A 45 -7.65 -5.08 -4.55
C GLU A 45 -7.72 -4.95 -3.03
N LYS A 46 -7.38 -6.02 -2.30
CA LYS A 46 -7.37 -6.01 -0.83
C LYS A 46 -6.33 -5.01 -0.29
N ILE A 47 -5.13 -5.02 -0.85
CA ILE A 47 -4.06 -4.10 -0.44
C ILE A 47 -4.45 -2.66 -0.78
N LYS A 48 -5.03 -2.39 -1.95
CA LYS A 48 -5.55 -1.05 -2.29
C LYS A 48 -6.57 -0.57 -1.27
N SER A 49 -7.53 -1.44 -0.89
CA SER A 49 -8.54 -1.10 0.11
C SER A 49 -7.90 -0.71 1.44
N ALA A 50 -6.86 -1.45 1.87
CA ALA A 50 -6.07 -1.10 3.06
C ALA A 50 -5.41 0.29 2.93
N PHE A 51 -4.82 0.62 1.77
CA PHE A 51 -4.25 1.95 1.52
C PHE A 51 -5.32 3.07 1.49
N GLN A 52 -6.52 2.78 0.98
CA GLN A 52 -7.64 3.73 1.00
C GLN A 52 -8.08 4.02 2.44
N GLN A 53 -8.26 2.99 3.27
CA GLN A 53 -8.58 3.13 4.69
C GLN A 53 -7.49 3.92 5.44
N PHE A 54 -6.21 3.65 5.16
CA PHE A 54 -5.11 4.42 5.74
C PHE A 54 -5.18 5.91 5.35
N ARG A 55 -5.51 6.21 4.09
CA ARG A 55 -5.68 7.58 3.61
C ARG A 55 -6.86 8.28 4.29
N GLU A 56 -7.97 7.58 4.47
CA GLU A 56 -9.13 8.10 5.19
C GLU A 56 -8.81 8.38 6.66
N LYS A 57 -8.15 7.44 7.35
CA LYS A 57 -7.65 7.65 8.73
C LYS A 57 -6.74 8.87 8.81
N ARG A 58 -5.82 9.03 7.85
CA ARG A 58 -4.95 10.21 7.80
C ARG A 58 -5.73 11.50 7.55
N LYS A 59 -6.72 11.49 6.66
CA LYS A 59 -7.58 12.65 6.39
C LYS A 59 -8.38 13.04 7.64
N ALA A 60 -9.03 12.07 8.28
CA ALA A 60 -9.80 12.28 9.51
C ALA A 60 -8.92 12.79 10.66
N ALA A 61 -7.72 12.23 10.84
CA ALA A 61 -6.77 12.70 11.83
C ALA A 61 -6.28 14.14 11.54
N LYS A 62 -6.16 14.52 10.25
CA LYS A 62 -5.78 15.89 9.87
C LYS A 62 -6.92 16.88 10.13
N GLU A 63 -8.15 16.48 9.80
CA GLU A 63 -9.36 17.31 10.00
C GLU A 63 -9.73 17.49 11.47
N SER A 64 -9.48 16.47 12.31
CA SER A 64 -9.72 16.53 13.76
C SER A 64 -8.63 17.29 14.53
N GLY A 65 -7.58 17.77 13.87
CA GLY A 65 -6.43 18.40 14.53
C GLY A 65 -5.62 17.43 15.39
N ALA A 66 -5.80 16.11 15.19
CA ALA A 66 -5.09 15.10 15.93
C ALA A 66 -3.58 15.14 15.67
N ASN A 67 -2.80 14.76 16.69
CA ASN A 67 -1.35 14.70 16.56
C ASN A 67 -0.96 13.57 15.59
N MET A 68 -0.70 13.97 14.34
CA MET A 68 -0.28 13.06 13.26
C MET A 68 0.95 12.23 13.66
N LYS A 69 1.86 12.77 14.48
CA LYS A 69 3.07 12.04 14.91
C LYS A 69 2.76 10.86 15.82
N GLU A 70 1.68 10.92 16.59
CA GLU A 70 1.29 9.84 17.51
C GLU A 70 0.36 8.83 16.83
N GLN A 71 -0.53 9.28 15.94
CA GLN A 71 -1.51 8.40 15.30
C GLN A 71 -0.98 7.71 14.03
N MET A 72 -0.03 8.29 13.32
CA MET A 72 0.49 7.71 12.09
C MET A 72 1.29 6.41 12.28
N PRO A 73 2.13 6.25 13.33
CA PRO A 73 2.82 4.99 13.56
C PRO A 73 1.87 3.80 13.70
N ALA A 74 0.79 3.96 14.50
CA ALA A 74 -0.22 2.93 14.69
C ALA A 74 -0.98 2.63 13.38
N ALA A 75 -1.38 3.66 12.64
CA ALA A 75 -2.06 3.47 11.35
C ALA A 75 -1.16 2.78 10.30
N ARG A 76 0.14 3.05 10.30
CA ARG A 76 1.12 2.39 9.42
C ARG A 76 1.36 0.94 9.82
N GLN A 77 1.44 0.64 11.12
CA GLN A 77 1.54 -0.73 11.62
C GLN A 77 0.32 -1.56 11.23
N GLN A 78 -0.89 -1.02 11.43
CA GLN A 78 -2.13 -1.66 10.99
C GLN A 78 -2.14 -1.94 9.48
N LEU A 79 -1.71 -0.97 8.67
CA LEU A 79 -1.59 -1.16 7.23
C LEU A 79 -0.58 -2.26 6.87
N LYS A 80 0.57 -2.30 7.54
CA LYS A 80 1.59 -3.35 7.35
C LYS A 80 1.04 -4.74 7.68
N GLU A 81 0.33 -4.88 8.79
CA GLU A 81 -0.28 -6.14 9.22
C GLU A 81 -1.37 -6.61 8.24
N GLN A 82 -2.21 -5.69 7.77
CA GLN A 82 -3.21 -5.98 6.74
C GLN A 82 -2.56 -6.44 5.43
N ILE A 83 -1.48 -5.77 4.99
CA ILE A 83 -0.75 -6.21 3.79
C ILE A 83 -0.23 -7.63 4.01
N LEU A 84 0.48 -7.88 5.12
CA LEU A 84 1.06 -9.20 5.43
C LEU A 84 0.02 -10.32 5.52
N SER A 85 -1.21 -10.03 5.97
CA SER A 85 -2.28 -11.03 6.05
C SER A 85 -2.84 -11.43 4.68
N PHE A 86 -2.67 -10.59 3.66
CA PHE A 86 -3.07 -10.89 2.28
C PHE A 86 -1.98 -11.60 1.47
N LEU A 87 -0.75 -11.64 1.98
CA LEU A 87 0.39 -12.29 1.33
C LEU A 87 0.49 -13.77 1.72
N ASN A 88 1.00 -14.58 0.81
CA ASN A 88 1.47 -15.93 1.13
C ASN A 88 2.88 -15.89 1.75
N ASP A 89 3.40 -17.04 2.19
CA ASP A 89 4.67 -17.08 2.93
C ASP A 89 5.88 -16.64 2.07
N GLU A 90 5.93 -17.02 0.79
CA GLU A 90 6.98 -16.57 -0.15
C GLU A 90 6.95 -15.04 -0.33
N GLN A 91 5.76 -14.46 -0.45
CA GLN A 91 5.58 -13.02 -0.57
C GLN A 91 5.90 -12.30 0.74
N LYS A 92 5.60 -12.89 1.90
CA LYS A 92 5.99 -12.33 3.21
C LYS A 92 7.51 -12.29 3.35
N GLU A 93 8.23 -13.33 2.91
CA GLU A 93 9.69 -13.33 2.90
C GLU A 93 10.24 -12.24 1.98
N LYS A 94 9.72 -12.12 0.76
CA LYS A 94 10.09 -11.04 -0.18
C LYS A 94 9.79 -9.66 0.40
N PHE A 95 8.67 -9.50 1.10
CA PHE A 95 8.32 -8.25 1.77
C PHE A 95 9.29 -7.91 2.90
N ARG A 96 9.69 -8.90 3.71
CA ARG A 96 10.68 -8.73 4.78
C ARG A 96 12.06 -8.40 4.23
N ALA A 97 12.49 -9.10 3.17
CA ALA A 97 13.76 -8.84 2.49
C ALA A 97 13.80 -7.42 1.88
N ASN A 98 12.67 -6.95 1.36
CA ASN A 98 12.53 -5.61 0.77
C ASN A 98 12.03 -4.55 1.76
N ILE A 99 11.89 -4.85 3.06
CA ILE A 99 11.30 -3.93 4.04
C ILE A 99 12.05 -2.59 4.07
N SER A 100 13.36 -2.63 3.85
CA SER A 100 14.22 -1.44 3.77
C SER A 100 13.85 -0.50 2.64
N LYS A 101 13.28 -1.00 1.53
CA LYS A 101 12.77 -0.16 0.43
C LYS A 101 11.49 0.57 0.82
N TYR A 102 10.68 -0.03 1.69
CA TYR A 102 9.41 0.53 2.16
C TYR A 102 9.53 1.24 3.52
N LYS A 103 10.73 1.23 4.11
CA LYS A 103 11.03 1.80 5.43
C LYS A 103 10.53 3.23 5.57
N ASP A 104 10.75 4.07 4.58
CA ASP A 104 10.34 5.48 4.63
C ASP A 104 8.83 5.67 4.74
N PHE A 105 8.05 4.66 4.35
CA PHE A 105 6.60 4.66 4.47
C PHE A 105 6.10 4.00 5.76
N PHE A 106 6.75 2.94 6.23
CA PHE A 106 6.30 2.18 7.41
C PHE A 106 7.00 2.52 8.74
N GLN A 107 8.17 3.18 8.72
CA GLN A 107 8.98 3.49 9.93
C GLN A 107 9.15 4.99 10.21
N LYS A 108 8.70 5.90 9.34
CA LYS A 108 8.70 7.35 9.62
C LYS A 108 7.65 7.74 10.65
#